data_AF-A0A9D8WA06-F1
#
_entry.id   AF-A0A9D8WA06-F1
#
_cell.length_a   1.000
_cell.length_b   1.000
_cell.length_c   1.000
_cell.angle_alpha   90.00
_cell.angle_beta   90.00
_cell.angle_gamma   90.00
#
_symmetry.space_group_name_H-M   'P 1'
#
loop_
_entity.id
_entity.type
_entity.pdbx_description
1 polymer ?
#
loop_
_entity_poly.entity_id
_entity_poly.type
_entity_poly.pdbx_seq_one_letter_code
_entity_poly.pdbx_strand_id
1 'polypeptide(L)'
;MTTLPVDSLDTSSARRYTTVAIVLHWTIAAAILFQLVGGKWMVSAGAAATGSVFTVFQIHKTVGLTILALTLARIIWRLANPAPALPHGMSRFERFAASITHLGFYAFLIAVPLSGWAMASVSPTGVPTFFLLLDSLPFAHLPLLGDAGLTERHTAEAFLKSVHYYLALTMGLLIVLHIAAALKHQFIAKDNLIARMIISARSAPNSVAKASVGGIAAAAALMFLVGGIAWGIGQSMTYQSATVANGAGQDDTGSAPNAWVIDHAASSLGFTITYTGNDVAGTIGNWTGDILFDPNDLENARATITIDMTSVSLGDATLQAQASGGDGFDLANHATATYQANQFTRADDGSYQADGTLTLRGVSLDVPLGFTFEETDGVATVVGSTSVNRLDFGIGAVGAANEAWLLYQVDIAFDVTATRP
;
A
#
# COMPACT_ATOMS: atom_id res chain seq x y z
N MET A 1 -8.20 21.60 -81.51
CA MET A 1 -7.82 20.28 -80.98
C MET A 1 -6.57 20.50 -80.16
N THR A 2 -6.72 20.73 -78.86
CA THR A 2 -5.57 20.89 -77.93
C THR A 2 -6.04 20.41 -76.56
N THR A 3 -5.80 19.13 -76.29
CA THR A 3 -6.08 18.49 -75.00
C THR A 3 -4.97 18.86 -74.02
N LEU A 4 -5.31 19.55 -72.94
CA LEU A 4 -4.41 19.78 -71.81
C LEU A 4 -4.15 18.45 -71.08
N PRO A 5 -2.92 18.20 -70.59
CA PRO A 5 -2.64 17.00 -69.82
C PRO A 5 -3.27 17.12 -68.44
N VAL A 6 -4.04 16.10 -68.05
CA VAL A 6 -4.51 15.92 -66.67
C VAL A 6 -3.28 15.61 -65.84
N ASP A 7 -2.83 16.60 -65.07
CA ASP A 7 -1.85 16.39 -64.01
C ASP A 7 -2.37 15.25 -63.12
N SER A 8 -1.61 14.16 -63.12
CA SER A 8 -1.82 13.03 -62.24
C SER A 8 -1.71 13.50 -60.80
N LEU A 9 -2.86 13.64 -60.13
CA LEU A 9 -2.93 13.75 -58.69
C LEU A 9 -2.28 12.50 -58.09
N ASP A 10 -1.03 12.65 -57.64
CA ASP A 10 -0.32 11.69 -56.82
C ASP A 10 -1.15 11.40 -55.56
N THR A 11 -1.85 10.27 -55.58
CA THR A 11 -2.84 9.86 -54.58
C THR A 11 -2.32 8.69 -53.75
N SER A 12 -1.09 8.78 -53.22
CA SER A 12 -0.54 7.69 -52.39
C SER A 12 0.17 8.11 -51.10
N SER A 13 -0.13 9.28 -50.53
CA SER A 13 0.25 9.50 -49.13
C SER A 13 -0.57 8.57 -48.24
N ALA A 14 0.05 7.53 -47.68
CA ALA A 14 -0.59 6.66 -46.70
C ALA A 14 -1.24 7.50 -45.59
N ARG A 15 -2.57 7.37 -45.45
CA ARG A 15 -3.38 8.16 -44.52
C ARG A 15 -2.82 8.03 -43.09
N ARG A 16 -2.54 9.15 -42.41
CA ARG A 16 -1.98 9.17 -41.04
C ARG A 16 -3.09 8.99 -40.00
N TYR A 17 -2.71 8.63 -38.76
CA TYR A 17 -3.63 8.69 -37.63
C TYR A 17 -3.95 10.14 -37.26
N THR A 18 -5.12 10.35 -36.64
CA THR A 18 -5.47 11.66 -36.08
C THR A 18 -4.55 12.01 -34.90
N THR A 19 -4.30 13.30 -34.69
CA THR A 19 -3.44 13.77 -33.59
C THR A 19 -3.88 13.23 -32.23
N VAL A 20 -5.19 13.18 -31.98
CA VAL A 20 -5.75 12.62 -30.73
C VAL A 20 -5.38 11.14 -30.56
N ALA A 21 -5.48 10.34 -31.62
CA ALA A 21 -5.10 8.92 -31.56
C ALA A 21 -3.60 8.74 -31.27
N ILE A 22 -2.76 9.61 -31.85
CA ILE A 22 -1.32 9.60 -31.62
C ILE A 22 -0.99 9.98 -30.17
N VAL A 23 -1.58 11.06 -29.64
CA VAL A 23 -1.37 11.50 -28.25
C VAL A 23 -1.83 10.41 -27.28
N LEU A 24 -3.06 9.90 -27.43
CA LEU A 24 -3.55 8.81 -26.58
C LEU A 24 -2.64 7.57 -26.64
N HIS A 25 -2.09 7.25 -27.82
CA HIS A 25 -1.17 6.13 -27.96
C HIS A 25 0.09 6.32 -27.12
N TRP A 26 0.79 7.45 -27.30
CA TRP A 26 2.07 7.67 -26.65
C TRP A 26 1.95 7.94 -25.16
N THR A 27 0.89 8.62 -24.71
CA THR A 27 0.62 8.79 -23.28
C THR A 27 0.42 7.44 -22.60
N ILE A 28 -0.41 6.57 -23.16
CA ILE A 28 -0.64 5.22 -22.63
C ILE A 28 0.66 4.41 -22.66
N ALA A 29 1.41 4.45 -23.77
CA ALA A 29 2.67 3.71 -23.89
C ALA A 29 3.69 4.14 -22.81
N ALA A 30 3.87 5.44 -22.59
CA ALA A 30 4.76 5.97 -21.57
C ALA A 30 4.31 5.59 -20.16
N ALA A 31 3.01 5.71 -19.86
CA ALA A 31 2.46 5.31 -18.56
C ALA A 31 2.66 3.81 -18.28
N ILE A 32 2.54 2.94 -19.30
CA ILE A 32 2.80 1.51 -19.14
C ILE A 32 4.27 1.23 -18.86
N LEU A 33 5.20 1.87 -19.56
CA LEU A 33 6.63 1.70 -19.29
C LEU A 33 6.98 2.11 -17.86
N PHE A 34 6.44 3.25 -17.41
CA PHE A 34 6.52 3.67 -16.02
C PHE A 34 5.97 2.60 -15.06
N GLN A 35 4.78 2.05 -15.34
CA GLN A 35 4.17 1.01 -14.51
C GLN A 35 4.94 -0.30 -14.48
N LEU A 36 5.56 -0.71 -15.58
CA LEU A 36 6.36 -1.94 -15.63
C LEU A 36 7.65 -1.80 -14.84
N VAL A 37 8.31 -0.64 -14.94
CA VAL A 37 9.51 -0.34 -14.15
C VAL A 37 9.15 -0.23 -12.66
N GLY A 38 8.13 0.55 -12.32
CA GLY A 38 7.64 0.67 -10.94
C GLY A 38 7.18 -0.65 -10.36
N GLY A 39 6.45 -1.46 -11.13
CA GLY A 39 6.03 -2.81 -10.75
C GLY A 39 7.19 -3.75 -10.46
N LYS A 40 8.21 -3.77 -11.35
CA LYS A 40 9.43 -4.56 -11.12
C LYS A 40 10.19 -4.07 -9.89
N TRP A 41 10.28 -2.75 -9.70
CA TRP A 41 10.91 -2.17 -8.52
C TRP A 41 10.18 -2.58 -7.24
N MET A 42 8.84 -2.52 -7.19
CA MET A 42 8.05 -2.97 -6.04
C MET A 42 8.25 -4.46 -5.74
N VAL A 43 8.36 -5.31 -6.78
CA VAL A 43 8.67 -6.73 -6.60
C VAL A 43 10.09 -6.93 -6.07
N SER A 44 11.07 -6.16 -6.54
CA SER A 44 12.49 -6.30 -6.14
C SER A 44 12.84 -5.63 -4.82
N ALA A 45 12.17 -4.53 -4.47
CA ALA A 45 12.31 -3.87 -3.18
C ALA A 45 11.93 -4.82 -2.04
N GLY A 46 11.10 -5.83 -2.34
CA GLY A 46 10.61 -6.77 -1.33
C GLY A 46 9.97 -6.02 -0.18
N ALA A 47 9.92 -6.66 0.99
CA ALA A 47 9.44 -6.04 2.23
C ALA A 47 10.49 -5.11 2.89
N ALA A 48 11.63 -4.84 2.24
CA ALA A 48 12.79 -4.21 2.86
C ALA A 48 12.77 -2.66 2.84
N ALA A 49 11.62 -2.01 2.62
CA ALA A 49 11.63 -0.56 2.47
C ALA A 49 10.48 0.16 3.21
N THR A 50 10.94 1.14 4.00
CA THR A 50 10.28 2.25 4.70
C THR A 50 9.22 2.98 3.86
N GLY A 51 8.49 3.93 4.45
CA GLY A 51 7.37 4.70 3.87
C GLY A 51 7.44 5.18 2.40
N SER A 52 8.62 5.23 1.75
CA SER A 52 8.77 5.43 0.31
C SER A 52 8.09 4.33 -0.54
N VAL A 53 8.00 3.08 -0.06
CA VAL A 53 7.33 1.98 -0.79
C VAL A 53 5.84 2.21 -0.88
N PHE A 54 5.20 2.63 0.21
CA PHE A 54 3.77 2.91 0.23
C PHE A 54 3.39 3.96 -0.82
N THR A 55 4.16 5.06 -0.89
CA THR A 55 3.97 6.10 -1.90
C THR A 55 4.06 5.52 -3.31
N VAL A 56 5.04 4.65 -3.58
CA VAL A 56 5.17 4.01 -4.90
C VAL A 56 3.98 3.09 -5.19
N PHE A 57 3.48 2.33 -4.22
CA PHE A 57 2.26 1.52 -4.38
C PHE A 57 1.03 2.38 -4.70
N GLN A 58 0.86 3.51 -4.02
CA GLN A 58 -0.25 4.43 -4.30
C GLN A 58 -0.12 5.06 -5.70
N ILE A 59 1.08 5.50 -6.08
CA ILE A 59 1.35 6.00 -7.43
C ILE A 59 1.08 4.90 -8.48
N HIS A 60 1.48 3.65 -8.21
CA HIS A 60 1.23 2.54 -9.12
C HIS A 60 -0.26 2.27 -9.31
N LYS A 61 -1.04 2.25 -8.22
CA LYS A 61 -2.50 2.06 -8.29
C LYS A 61 -3.18 3.18 -9.08
N THR A 62 -2.82 4.43 -8.82
CA THR A 62 -3.43 5.61 -9.47
C THR A 62 -3.11 5.71 -10.95
N VAL A 63 -1.85 5.51 -11.33
CA VAL A 63 -1.44 5.47 -12.75
C VAL A 63 -2.11 4.29 -13.46
N GLY A 64 -2.26 3.14 -12.80
CA GLY A 64 -2.98 1.97 -13.34
C GLY A 64 -4.43 2.28 -13.69
N LEU A 65 -5.17 2.91 -12.78
CA LEU A 65 -6.55 3.35 -13.04
C LEU A 65 -6.63 4.43 -14.13
N THR A 66 -5.63 5.31 -14.20
CA THR A 66 -5.54 6.32 -15.25
C THR A 66 -5.35 5.69 -16.64
N ILE A 67 -4.51 4.66 -16.74
CA ILE A 67 -4.34 3.87 -17.99
C ILE A 67 -5.66 3.23 -18.41
N LEU A 68 -6.43 2.68 -17.46
CA LEU A 68 -7.74 2.10 -17.76
C LEU A 68 -8.69 3.16 -18.36
N ALA A 69 -8.80 4.33 -17.71
CA ALA A 69 -9.64 5.43 -18.21
C ALA A 69 -9.21 5.93 -19.60
N LEU A 70 -7.90 6.15 -19.80
CA LEU A 70 -7.34 6.55 -21.10
C LEU A 70 -7.55 5.48 -22.18
N THR A 71 -7.51 4.20 -21.81
CA THR A 71 -7.77 3.09 -22.73
C THR A 71 -9.23 3.09 -23.18
N LEU A 72 -10.18 3.33 -22.28
CA LEU A 72 -11.60 3.47 -22.65
C LEU A 72 -11.80 4.65 -23.61
N ALA A 73 -11.20 5.81 -23.31
CA ALA A 73 -11.23 6.97 -24.20
C ALA A 73 -10.63 6.64 -25.58
N ARG A 74 -9.53 5.87 -25.62
CA ARG A 74 -8.90 5.42 -26.87
C ARG A 74 -9.75 4.44 -27.66
N ILE A 75 -10.49 3.55 -27.00
CA ILE A 75 -11.44 2.64 -27.67
C ILE A 75 -12.58 3.44 -28.29
N ILE A 76 -13.22 4.33 -27.51
CA ILE A 76 -14.28 5.21 -28.00
C ILE A 76 -13.80 6.02 -29.21
N TRP A 77 -12.61 6.62 -29.11
CA TRP A 77 -12.03 7.38 -30.21
C TRP A 77 -11.78 6.53 -31.45
N ARG A 78 -11.27 5.30 -31.30
CA ARG A 78 -11.02 4.38 -32.42
C ARG A 78 -12.31 3.91 -33.10
N LEU A 79 -13.39 3.75 -32.35
CA LEU A 79 -14.71 3.42 -32.91
C LEU A 79 -15.29 4.59 -33.71
N ALA A 80 -15.07 5.83 -33.26
CA ALA A 80 -15.48 7.04 -33.97
C ALA A 80 -14.56 7.41 -35.14
N ASN A 81 -13.28 7.03 -35.08
CA ASN A 81 -12.24 7.39 -36.05
C ASN A 81 -11.51 6.14 -36.54
N PRO A 82 -11.97 5.51 -37.64
CA PRO A 82 -11.39 4.27 -38.16
C PRO A 82 -9.89 4.39 -38.42
N ALA A 83 -9.16 3.31 -38.12
CA ALA A 83 -7.72 3.25 -38.35
C ALA A 83 -7.40 3.33 -39.87
N PRO A 84 -6.28 3.98 -40.26
CA PRO A 84 -5.81 3.96 -41.63
C PRO A 84 -5.59 2.55 -42.18
N ALA A 85 -5.78 2.37 -43.48
CA ALA A 85 -5.53 1.10 -44.16
C ALA A 85 -4.07 0.65 -44.01
N LEU A 86 -3.86 -0.67 -43.84
CA LEU A 86 -2.52 -1.26 -43.75
C LEU A 86 -1.75 -1.08 -45.08
N PRO A 87 -0.40 -0.98 -45.06
CA PRO A 87 0.41 -0.80 -46.26
C PRO A 87 0.13 -1.84 -47.35
N HIS A 88 0.03 -1.38 -48.60
CA HIS A 88 -0.10 -2.24 -49.79
C HIS A 88 1.24 -2.95 -50.03
N GLY A 89 1.36 -4.18 -49.54
CA GLY A 89 2.61 -4.96 -49.58
C GLY A 89 2.78 -5.91 -48.39
N MET A 90 2.01 -5.70 -47.32
CA MET A 90 2.06 -6.55 -46.13
C MET A 90 1.47 -7.95 -46.40
N SER A 91 2.19 -9.01 -46.00
CA SER A 91 1.73 -10.39 -46.15
C SER A 91 0.43 -10.63 -45.35
N ARG A 92 -0.33 -11.68 -45.71
CA ARG A 92 -1.56 -12.03 -44.98
C ARG A 92 -1.25 -12.39 -43.52
N PHE A 93 -0.12 -13.04 -43.27
CA PHE A 93 0.32 -13.41 -41.94
C PHE A 93 0.67 -12.18 -41.09
N GLU A 94 1.41 -11.22 -41.63
CA GLU A 94 1.74 -9.97 -40.91
C GLU A 94 0.49 -9.14 -40.59
N ARG A 95 -0.48 -9.09 -41.50
CA ARG A 95 -1.79 -8.43 -41.25
C ARG A 95 -2.57 -9.11 -40.14
N PHE A 96 -2.57 -10.44 -40.11
CA PHE A 96 -3.20 -11.22 -39.06
C PHE A 96 -2.49 -11.01 -37.71
N ALA A 97 -1.16 -11.14 -37.69
CA ALA A 97 -0.34 -10.92 -36.50
C ALA A 97 -0.51 -9.51 -35.95
N ALA A 98 -0.53 -8.49 -36.80
CA ALA A 98 -0.79 -7.12 -36.39
C ALA A 98 -2.18 -6.97 -35.76
N SER A 99 -3.22 -7.56 -36.36
CA SER A 99 -4.59 -7.50 -35.83
C SER A 99 -4.70 -8.17 -34.45
N ILE A 100 -4.16 -9.38 -34.31
CA ILE A 100 -4.17 -10.13 -33.05
C ILE A 100 -3.33 -9.44 -31.98
N THR A 101 -2.17 -8.87 -32.34
CA THR A 101 -1.33 -8.12 -31.40
C THR A 101 -2.06 -6.89 -30.86
N HIS A 102 -2.73 -6.11 -31.72
CA HIS A 102 -3.52 -4.96 -31.26
C HIS A 102 -4.74 -5.37 -30.43
N LEU A 103 -5.43 -6.46 -30.79
CA LEU A 103 -6.52 -6.99 -29.98
C LEU A 103 -6.02 -7.44 -28.60
N GLY A 104 -4.89 -8.16 -28.58
CA GLY A 104 -4.21 -8.58 -27.35
C GLY A 104 -3.86 -7.39 -26.46
N PHE A 105 -3.30 -6.31 -27.02
CA PHE A 105 -3.05 -5.09 -26.25
C PHE A 105 -4.32 -4.52 -25.64
N TYR A 106 -5.43 -4.41 -26.37
CA TYR A 106 -6.67 -3.93 -25.77
C TYR A 106 -7.16 -4.82 -24.63
N ALA A 107 -7.03 -6.14 -24.77
CA ALA A 107 -7.36 -7.08 -23.69
C ALA A 107 -6.45 -6.85 -22.45
N PHE A 108 -5.14 -6.74 -22.62
CA PHE A 108 -4.19 -6.52 -21.51
C PHE A 108 -4.33 -5.14 -20.87
N LEU A 109 -4.55 -4.09 -21.66
CA LEU A 109 -4.76 -2.71 -21.19
C LEU A 109 -6.00 -2.57 -20.28
N ILE A 110 -6.92 -3.52 -20.35
CA ILE A 110 -8.11 -3.61 -19.48
C ILE A 110 -7.85 -4.60 -18.34
N ALA A 111 -7.40 -5.81 -18.66
CA ALA A 111 -7.26 -6.89 -17.69
C ALA A 111 -6.19 -6.64 -16.61
N VAL A 112 -5.05 -6.02 -16.97
CA VAL A 112 -3.99 -5.70 -16.00
C VAL A 112 -4.48 -4.70 -14.95
N PRO A 113 -5.01 -3.51 -15.29
CA PRO A 113 -5.48 -2.58 -14.26
C PRO A 113 -6.72 -3.10 -13.52
N LEU A 114 -7.63 -3.84 -14.17
CA LEU A 114 -8.78 -4.43 -13.47
C LEU A 114 -8.35 -5.51 -12.46
N SER A 115 -7.38 -6.36 -12.79
CA SER A 115 -6.84 -7.34 -11.84
C SER A 115 -6.14 -6.65 -10.66
N GLY A 116 -5.43 -5.54 -10.90
CA GLY A 116 -4.83 -4.73 -9.82
C GLY A 116 -5.87 -4.06 -8.92
N TRP A 117 -6.95 -3.54 -9.50
CA TRP A 117 -8.07 -2.96 -8.74
C TRP A 117 -8.84 -4.03 -7.94
N ALA A 118 -9.08 -5.19 -8.54
CA ALA A 118 -9.66 -6.34 -7.84
C ALA A 118 -8.79 -6.78 -6.66
N MET A 119 -7.47 -6.87 -6.85
CA MET A 119 -6.52 -7.20 -5.79
C MET A 119 -6.61 -6.22 -4.62
N ALA A 120 -6.59 -4.91 -4.91
CA ALA A 120 -6.74 -3.87 -3.89
C ALA A 120 -8.10 -3.95 -3.17
N SER A 121 -9.16 -4.37 -3.87
CA SER A 121 -10.51 -4.46 -3.32
C SER A 121 -10.70 -5.62 -2.35
N VAL A 122 -9.93 -6.69 -2.52
CA VAL A 122 -9.93 -7.85 -1.61
C VAL A 122 -8.82 -7.80 -0.56
N SER A 123 -7.98 -6.75 -0.58
CA SER A 123 -6.84 -6.65 0.34
C SER A 123 -7.33 -6.61 1.79
N PRO A 124 -6.83 -7.51 2.65
CA PRO A 124 -7.16 -7.58 4.08
C PRO A 124 -6.81 -6.29 4.86
N THR A 125 -5.75 -5.60 4.43
CA THR A 125 -5.30 -4.33 5.02
C THR A 125 -6.31 -3.19 4.88
N GLY A 126 -7.28 -3.32 3.95
CA GLY A 126 -8.35 -2.34 3.76
C GLY A 126 -7.89 -0.93 3.35
N VAL A 127 -6.61 -0.75 3.01
CA VAL A 127 -6.05 0.59 2.79
C VAL A 127 -6.72 1.24 1.58
N PRO A 128 -7.34 2.43 1.75
CA PRO A 128 -7.99 3.11 0.65
C PRO A 128 -7.04 3.37 -0.51
N THR A 129 -7.59 3.30 -1.72
CA THR A 129 -6.88 3.76 -2.92
C THR A 129 -7.14 5.24 -3.07
N PHE A 130 -6.14 6.08 -2.85
CA PHE A 130 -6.31 7.53 -3.03
C PHE A 130 -6.09 7.90 -4.48
N PHE A 131 -7.15 8.24 -5.20
CA PHE A 131 -7.03 8.59 -6.61
C PHE A 131 -6.30 9.94 -6.76
N LEU A 132 -5.23 9.98 -7.57
CA LEU A 132 -4.37 11.15 -7.77
C LEU A 132 -3.74 11.72 -6.47
N LEU A 133 -3.54 10.89 -5.44
CA LEU A 133 -3.03 11.33 -4.13
C LEU A 133 -3.91 12.40 -3.45
N LEU A 134 -5.21 12.42 -3.79
CA LEU A 134 -6.19 13.26 -3.10
C LEU A 134 -6.78 12.46 -1.93
N ASP A 135 -6.31 12.74 -0.72
CA ASP A 135 -6.72 12.06 0.52
C ASP A 135 -8.23 12.12 0.78
N SER A 136 -8.92 13.12 0.19
CA SER A 136 -10.35 13.34 0.33
C SER A 136 -11.22 12.48 -0.59
N LEU A 137 -10.66 11.67 -1.50
CA LEU A 137 -11.41 10.88 -2.48
C LEU A 137 -10.93 9.42 -2.52
N PRO A 138 -11.33 8.58 -1.55
CA PRO A 138 -11.07 7.15 -1.61
C PRO A 138 -11.80 6.54 -2.83
N PHE A 139 -11.05 5.86 -3.70
CA PHE A 139 -11.62 5.15 -4.83
C PHE A 139 -12.32 3.87 -4.34
N ALA A 140 -13.56 3.66 -4.77
CA ALA A 140 -14.40 2.58 -4.27
C ALA A 140 -13.77 1.19 -4.51
N HIS A 141 -13.86 0.33 -3.51
CA HIS A 141 -13.52 -1.09 -3.65
C HIS A 141 -14.64 -1.81 -4.38
N LEU A 142 -14.27 -2.77 -5.22
CA LEU A 142 -15.23 -3.66 -5.87
C LEU A 142 -15.84 -4.59 -4.81
N PRO A 143 -17.18 -4.79 -4.79
CA PRO A 143 -17.85 -5.67 -3.84
C PRO A 143 -17.68 -7.15 -4.24
N LEU A 144 -16.44 -7.62 -4.33
CA LEU A 144 -16.11 -8.97 -4.81
C LEU A 144 -16.34 -10.05 -3.76
N LEU A 145 -16.13 -9.71 -2.47
CA LEU A 145 -16.16 -10.68 -1.37
C LEU A 145 -17.13 -10.32 -0.24
N GLY A 146 -17.79 -9.15 -0.27
CA GLY A 146 -18.73 -8.74 0.78
C GLY A 146 -18.13 -8.86 2.19
N ASP A 147 -18.85 -9.56 3.08
CA ASP A 147 -18.45 -9.81 4.48
C ASP A 147 -17.56 -11.04 4.65
N ALA A 148 -16.91 -11.53 3.57
CA ALA A 148 -16.01 -12.66 3.67
C ALA A 148 -14.91 -12.42 4.70
N GLY A 149 -14.60 -13.48 5.44
CA GLY A 149 -13.56 -13.50 6.46
C GLY A 149 -12.17 -13.22 5.89
N LEU A 150 -11.23 -12.98 6.80
CA LEU A 150 -9.85 -12.63 6.45
C LEU A 150 -9.21 -13.74 5.59
N THR A 151 -9.44 -15.01 5.92
CA THR A 151 -8.84 -16.17 5.21
C THR A 151 -9.20 -16.19 3.73
N GLU A 152 -10.47 -15.92 3.41
CA GLU A 152 -10.97 -15.84 2.05
C GLU A 152 -10.33 -14.66 1.31
N ARG A 153 -10.21 -13.51 1.98
CA ARG A 153 -9.60 -12.28 1.43
C ARG A 153 -8.13 -12.48 1.08
N HIS A 154 -7.33 -13.09 1.96
CA HIS A 154 -5.93 -13.42 1.70
C HIS A 154 -5.76 -14.39 0.53
N THR A 155 -6.60 -15.42 0.46
CA THR A 155 -6.56 -16.40 -0.63
C THR A 155 -6.87 -15.73 -1.97
N ALA A 156 -7.88 -14.87 -2.00
CA ALA A 156 -8.24 -14.10 -3.19
C ALA A 156 -7.15 -13.10 -3.59
N GLU A 157 -6.56 -12.38 -2.63
CA GLU A 157 -5.47 -11.44 -2.88
C GLU A 157 -4.24 -12.15 -3.46
N ALA A 158 -3.82 -13.28 -2.89
CA ALA A 158 -2.68 -14.06 -3.38
C ALA A 158 -2.89 -14.57 -4.82
N PHE A 159 -4.10 -15.04 -5.12
CA PHE A 159 -4.49 -15.42 -6.47
C PHE A 159 -4.43 -14.23 -7.43
N LEU A 160 -5.05 -13.10 -7.08
CA LEU A 160 -5.09 -11.90 -7.92
C LEU A 160 -3.69 -11.28 -8.11
N LYS A 161 -2.82 -11.36 -7.11
CA LYS A 161 -1.40 -10.98 -7.21
C LYS A 161 -0.69 -11.78 -8.29
N SER A 162 -0.92 -13.09 -8.31
CA SER A 162 -0.36 -13.98 -9.34
C SER A 162 -0.90 -13.64 -10.72
N VAL A 163 -2.22 -13.50 -10.85
CA VAL A 163 -2.88 -13.12 -12.11
C VAL A 163 -2.32 -11.81 -12.64
N HIS A 164 -2.27 -10.77 -11.82
CA HIS A 164 -1.77 -9.46 -12.20
C HIS A 164 -0.30 -9.53 -12.67
N TYR A 165 0.56 -10.24 -11.92
CA TYR A 165 1.97 -10.42 -12.26
C TYR A 165 2.16 -11.08 -13.64
N TYR A 166 1.47 -12.20 -13.90
CA TYR A 166 1.61 -12.92 -15.17
C TYR A 166 0.98 -12.16 -16.34
N LEU A 167 -0.12 -11.44 -16.13
CA LEU A 167 -0.68 -10.54 -17.14
C LEU A 167 0.29 -9.42 -17.50
N ALA A 168 0.90 -8.77 -16.50
CA ALA A 168 1.89 -7.70 -16.71
C ALA A 168 3.15 -8.21 -17.42
N LEU A 169 3.66 -9.40 -17.03
CA LEU A 169 4.79 -10.05 -17.68
C LEU A 169 4.51 -10.33 -19.17
N THR A 170 3.34 -10.92 -19.45
CA THR A 170 2.92 -11.26 -20.83
C THR A 170 2.72 -10.01 -21.68
N MET A 171 2.13 -8.94 -21.10
CA MET A 171 2.03 -7.65 -21.76
C MET A 171 3.42 -7.08 -22.08
N GLY A 172 4.38 -7.18 -21.14
CA GLY A 172 5.77 -6.77 -21.37
C GLY A 172 6.41 -7.47 -22.56
N LEU A 173 6.22 -8.79 -22.68
CA LEU A 173 6.67 -9.55 -23.85
C LEU A 173 6.01 -9.04 -25.15
N LEU A 174 4.70 -8.80 -25.12
CA LEU A 174 3.96 -8.31 -26.29
C LEU A 174 4.44 -6.91 -26.72
N ILE A 175 4.80 -6.04 -25.78
CA ILE A 175 5.40 -4.72 -26.05
C ILE A 175 6.73 -4.88 -26.79
N VAL A 176 7.62 -5.76 -26.31
CA VAL A 176 8.91 -6.02 -26.97
C VAL A 176 8.69 -6.50 -28.40
N LEU A 177 7.78 -7.47 -28.61
CA LEU A 177 7.45 -7.98 -29.93
C LEU A 177 6.85 -6.90 -30.84
N HIS A 178 5.99 -6.03 -30.31
CA HIS A 178 5.39 -4.92 -31.05
C HIS A 178 6.44 -3.90 -31.51
N ILE A 179 7.36 -3.52 -30.62
CA ILE A 179 8.46 -2.61 -30.95
C ILE A 179 9.36 -3.26 -32.01
N ALA A 180 9.74 -4.53 -31.83
CA ALA A 180 10.55 -5.25 -32.81
C ALA A 180 9.87 -5.30 -34.19
N ALA A 181 8.56 -5.51 -34.24
CA ALA A 181 7.80 -5.45 -35.48
C ALA A 181 7.82 -4.04 -36.11
N ALA A 182 7.61 -2.98 -35.32
CA ALA A 182 7.68 -1.61 -35.80
C ALA A 182 9.06 -1.26 -36.38
N LEU A 183 10.14 -1.70 -35.72
CA LEU A 183 11.52 -1.53 -36.19
C LEU A 183 11.79 -2.33 -37.48
N LYS A 184 11.31 -3.58 -37.57
CA LYS A 184 11.37 -4.38 -38.81
C LYS A 184 10.69 -3.63 -39.95
N HIS A 185 9.50 -3.07 -39.73
CA HIS A 185 8.79 -2.32 -40.75
C HIS A 185 9.53 -1.05 -41.17
N GLN A 186 10.15 -0.35 -40.22
CA GLN A 186 10.94 0.86 -40.49
C GLN A 186 12.22 0.57 -41.29
N PHE A 187 13.01 -0.43 -40.88
CA PHE A 187 14.36 -0.62 -41.41
C PHE A 187 14.48 -1.68 -42.50
N ILE A 188 13.64 -2.72 -42.46
CA ILE A 188 13.67 -3.83 -43.42
C ILE A 188 12.60 -3.63 -44.49
N ALA A 189 11.33 -3.48 -44.09
CA ALA A 189 10.24 -3.29 -45.05
C ALA A 189 10.26 -1.89 -45.67
N LYS A 190 10.83 -0.89 -44.98
CA LYS A 190 10.97 0.51 -45.41
C LYS A 190 9.63 1.13 -45.84
N ASP A 191 8.55 0.74 -45.19
CA ASP A 191 7.18 1.18 -45.52
C ASP A 191 6.74 2.46 -44.76
N ASN A 192 7.67 3.08 -44.03
CA ASN A 192 7.46 4.28 -43.21
C ASN A 192 6.28 4.15 -42.22
N LEU A 193 6.00 2.95 -41.71
CA LEU A 193 4.91 2.70 -40.78
C LEU A 193 4.95 3.60 -39.54
N ILE A 194 6.16 3.85 -38.98
CA ILE A 194 6.34 4.68 -37.79
C ILE A 194 5.90 6.13 -38.03
N ALA A 195 6.04 6.65 -39.26
CA ALA A 195 5.65 8.01 -39.61
C ALA A 195 4.13 8.26 -39.44
N ARG A 196 3.31 7.20 -39.33
CA ARG A 196 1.88 7.29 -39.05
C ARG A 196 1.58 7.58 -37.58
N MET A 197 2.53 7.33 -36.68
CA MET A 197 2.44 7.55 -35.23
C MET A 197 3.27 8.76 -34.77
N ILE A 198 3.80 9.57 -35.68
CA ILE A 198 4.56 10.78 -35.32
C ILE A 198 3.72 12.02 -35.65
N ILE A 199 3.64 12.97 -34.72
CA ILE A 199 3.08 14.30 -34.98
C ILE A 199 4.08 15.03 -35.89
N SER A 200 3.73 15.20 -37.17
CA SER A 200 4.58 15.89 -38.14
C SER A 200 4.02 17.28 -38.45
N ALA A 201 4.81 18.33 -38.17
CA ALA A 201 4.42 19.73 -38.30
C ALA A 201 4.30 20.27 -39.75
N ARG A 202 4.29 19.42 -40.78
CA ARG A 202 4.45 19.86 -42.20
C ARG A 202 3.18 19.98 -43.04
N SER A 203 1.99 19.94 -42.47
CA SER A 203 0.76 20.09 -43.27
C SER A 203 -0.35 20.81 -42.51
N ALA A 204 -0.28 22.14 -42.42
CA ALA A 204 -1.46 22.97 -42.23
C ALA A 204 -1.23 24.33 -42.92
N PRO A 205 -2.07 24.72 -43.90
CA PRO A 205 -2.23 26.11 -44.27
C PRO A 205 -2.77 26.87 -43.05
N ASN A 206 -1.92 27.72 -42.49
CA ASN A 206 -2.18 28.90 -41.67
C ASN A 206 -3.59 29.04 -41.04
N SER A 207 -3.82 28.43 -39.86
CA SER A 207 -4.65 29.01 -38.78
C SER A 207 -4.68 28.21 -37.46
N VAL A 208 -4.11 27.00 -37.37
CA VAL A 208 -4.05 26.22 -36.11
C VAL A 208 -2.61 25.84 -35.72
N ALA A 209 -1.62 26.60 -36.21
CA ALA A 209 -0.20 26.35 -36.01
C ALA A 209 0.35 26.82 -34.64
N LYS A 210 -0.37 26.54 -33.54
CA LYS A 210 0.14 26.65 -32.17
C LYS A 210 0.11 25.33 -31.37
N ALA A 211 -0.21 24.20 -32.01
CA ALA A 211 -0.37 22.91 -31.34
C ALA A 211 0.66 21.82 -31.73
N SER A 212 1.78 22.19 -32.36
CA SER A 212 2.75 21.22 -32.91
C SER A 212 3.97 20.91 -32.04
N VAL A 213 4.17 21.62 -30.92
CA VAL A 213 5.15 21.28 -29.86
C VAL A 213 4.43 20.96 -28.53
N GLY A 214 3.19 21.43 -28.38
CA GLY A 214 2.39 21.26 -27.17
C GLY A 214 1.86 19.85 -26.92
N GLY A 215 1.72 18.96 -27.92
CA GLY A 215 1.10 17.64 -27.71
C GLY A 215 1.98 16.63 -26.94
N ILE A 216 3.27 16.56 -27.30
CA ILE A 216 4.26 15.70 -26.62
C ILE A 216 4.71 16.37 -25.32
N ALA A 217 4.87 17.70 -25.32
CA ALA A 217 5.18 18.47 -24.12
C ALA A 217 4.03 18.50 -23.11
N ALA A 218 2.75 18.48 -23.51
CA ALA A 218 1.61 18.42 -22.59
C ALA A 218 1.37 17.01 -22.04
N ALA A 219 1.62 15.95 -22.83
CA ALA A 219 1.57 14.59 -22.31
C ALA A 219 2.73 14.31 -21.33
N ALA A 220 3.94 14.78 -21.65
CA ALA A 220 5.08 14.76 -20.75
C ALA A 220 4.88 15.70 -19.55
N ALA A 221 4.36 16.92 -19.74
CA ALA A 221 4.10 17.87 -18.66
C ALA A 221 2.92 17.45 -17.78
N LEU A 222 1.93 16.69 -18.27
CA LEU A 222 0.90 16.08 -17.41
C LEU A 222 1.47 14.91 -16.61
N MET A 223 2.43 14.14 -17.15
CA MET A 223 3.17 13.11 -16.40
C MET A 223 4.23 13.69 -15.46
N PHE A 224 4.86 14.83 -15.79
CA PHE A 224 5.76 15.58 -14.91
C PHE A 224 4.99 16.45 -13.90
N LEU A 225 3.76 16.90 -14.19
CA LEU A 225 2.86 17.47 -13.18
C LEU A 225 2.39 16.36 -12.25
N VAL A 226 1.88 15.23 -12.74
CA VAL A 226 1.38 14.15 -11.87
C VAL A 226 2.53 13.48 -11.10
N GLY A 227 3.67 13.23 -11.73
CA GLY A 227 4.86 12.65 -11.09
C GLY A 227 5.69 13.64 -10.28
N GLY A 228 5.74 14.92 -10.66
CA GLY A 228 6.44 15.98 -9.93
C GLY A 228 5.63 16.55 -8.77
N ILE A 229 4.31 16.61 -8.88
CA ILE A 229 3.40 16.83 -7.75
C ILE A 229 3.44 15.60 -6.83
N ALA A 230 3.50 14.37 -7.34
CA ALA A 230 3.67 13.17 -6.50
C ALA A 230 5.03 13.10 -5.78
N TRP A 231 6.14 13.48 -6.44
CA TRP A 231 7.46 13.58 -5.80
C TRP A 231 7.53 14.77 -4.83
N GLY A 232 6.95 15.92 -5.18
CA GLY A 232 6.88 17.09 -4.31
C GLY A 232 6.00 16.89 -3.08
N ILE A 233 4.85 16.25 -3.21
CA ILE A 233 3.92 15.90 -2.12
C ILE A 233 4.49 14.74 -1.29
N GLY A 234 5.13 13.74 -1.90
CA GLY A 234 5.77 12.65 -1.17
C GLY A 234 6.94 13.09 -0.28
N GLN A 235 7.57 14.25 -0.58
CA GLN A 235 8.58 14.87 0.29
C GLN A 235 8.01 15.90 1.29
N SER A 236 6.78 16.38 1.07
CA SER A 236 6.13 17.39 1.93
C SER A 236 4.99 16.86 2.79
N MET A 237 4.59 15.59 2.61
CA MET A 237 3.86 14.80 3.61
C MET A 237 4.81 14.40 4.74
N THR A 238 5.38 15.40 5.40
CA THR A 238 5.45 15.38 6.86
C THR A 238 4.00 15.24 7.30
N TYR A 239 3.53 14.01 7.56
CA TYR A 239 2.38 13.85 8.43
C TYR A 239 2.83 14.49 9.74
N GLN A 240 2.35 15.70 9.94
CA GLN A 240 2.48 16.40 11.20
C GLN A 240 1.87 15.46 12.21
N SER A 241 2.72 14.78 12.97
CA SER A 241 2.33 14.08 14.19
C SER A 241 1.40 15.06 14.89
N ALA A 242 0.13 14.69 15.00
CA ALA A 242 -0.75 15.43 15.88
C ALA A 242 -0.05 15.35 17.23
N THR A 243 0.54 16.47 17.68
CA THR A 243 0.78 16.72 19.08
C THR A 243 -0.58 16.57 19.73
N VAL A 244 -0.87 15.36 20.20
CA VAL A 244 -1.98 15.13 21.11
C VAL A 244 -1.57 15.87 22.37
N ALA A 245 -2.16 17.05 22.55
CA ALA A 245 -2.11 17.73 23.82
C ALA A 245 -2.67 16.77 24.86
N ASN A 246 -1.86 16.45 25.87
CA ASN A 246 -2.25 15.70 27.06
C ASN A 246 -3.52 16.34 27.66
N GLY A 247 -4.67 15.74 27.38
CA GLY A 247 -5.90 16.01 28.10
C GLY A 247 -5.83 15.25 29.41
N ALA A 248 -5.44 15.96 30.48
CA ALA A 248 -5.62 15.49 31.84
C ALA A 248 -7.12 15.27 32.09
N GLY A 249 -7.52 14.00 32.13
CA GLY A 249 -8.87 13.55 32.45
C GLY A 249 -8.78 12.54 33.59
N GLN A 250 -8.73 13.08 34.80
CA GLN A 250 -8.82 12.38 36.07
C GLN A 250 -10.25 11.85 36.25
N ASP A 251 -10.40 10.58 36.62
CA ASP A 251 -11.52 10.14 37.46
C ASP A 251 -11.01 9.11 38.47
N ASP A 252 -11.04 9.56 39.72
CA ASP A 252 -10.71 8.88 40.96
C ASP A 252 -11.98 8.23 41.51
N THR A 253 -11.97 6.91 41.69
CA THR A 253 -12.91 6.26 42.61
C THR A 253 -12.24 5.12 43.39
N GLY A 254 -11.76 5.44 44.60
CA GLY A 254 -11.81 4.52 45.75
C GLY A 254 -10.52 3.79 46.12
N SER A 255 -9.50 4.50 46.61
CA SER A 255 -8.26 3.88 47.11
C SER A 255 -8.48 3.04 48.38
N ALA A 256 -8.20 1.74 48.26
CA ALA A 256 -7.81 0.91 49.39
C ALA A 256 -6.48 1.42 49.98
N PRO A 257 -6.22 1.25 51.29
CA PRO A 257 -4.89 1.49 51.83
C PRO A 257 -3.88 0.62 51.05
N ASN A 258 -2.78 1.23 50.60
CA ASN A 258 -1.70 0.64 49.77
C ASN A 258 -1.95 0.55 48.26
N ALA A 259 -2.95 1.25 47.70
CA ALA A 259 -3.07 1.41 46.24
C ALA A 259 -1.96 2.32 45.70
N TRP A 260 -1.25 1.86 44.67
CA TRP A 260 -0.20 2.64 43.99
C TRP A 260 -0.82 3.59 42.97
N VAL A 261 -0.36 4.85 42.95
CA VAL A 261 -0.72 5.86 41.95
C VAL A 261 0.39 5.92 40.91
N ILE A 262 0.07 5.59 39.65
CA ILE A 262 1.03 5.57 38.53
C ILE A 262 1.37 6.99 38.09
N ASP A 263 2.67 7.29 37.97
CA ASP A 263 3.16 8.48 37.27
C ASP A 263 3.31 8.15 35.78
N HIS A 264 2.30 8.49 34.98
CA HIS A 264 2.31 8.25 33.53
C HIS A 264 3.40 9.04 32.77
N ALA A 265 3.91 10.13 33.33
CA ALA A 265 5.00 10.89 32.71
C ALA A 265 6.36 10.21 32.93
N ALA A 266 6.50 9.48 34.03
CA ALA A 266 7.68 8.69 34.39
C ALA A 266 7.52 7.19 34.11
N SER A 267 6.47 6.78 33.40
CA SER A 267 6.18 5.38 33.09
C SER A 267 6.08 5.14 31.58
N SER A 268 6.41 3.93 31.15
CA SER A 268 6.33 3.50 29.76
C SER A 268 5.86 2.05 29.66
N LEU A 269 5.05 1.79 28.63
CA LEU A 269 4.61 0.47 28.22
C LEU A 269 4.82 0.33 26.71
N GLY A 270 5.42 -0.77 26.30
CA GLY A 270 5.72 -1.00 24.91
C GLY A 270 5.90 -2.48 24.56
N PHE A 271 6.12 -2.71 23.28
CA PHE A 271 6.40 -4.03 22.75
C PHE A 271 7.40 -3.93 21.60
N THR A 272 8.06 -5.03 21.28
CA THR A 272 9.00 -5.14 20.17
C THR A 272 8.55 -6.27 19.27
N ILE A 273 8.43 -5.98 17.98
CA ILE A 273 8.23 -6.99 16.94
C ILE A 273 9.49 -7.08 16.10
N THR A 274 9.84 -8.29 15.66
CA THR A 274 10.90 -8.46 14.66
C THR A 274 10.25 -8.57 13.27
N TYR A 275 10.31 -7.49 12.51
CA TYR A 275 9.78 -7.35 11.17
C TYR A 275 10.92 -7.37 10.15
N THR A 276 10.91 -8.36 9.25
CA THR A 276 11.94 -8.55 8.19
C THR A 276 13.37 -8.65 8.72
N GLY A 277 13.53 -9.18 9.93
CA GLY A 277 14.82 -9.32 10.62
C GLY A 277 15.30 -8.06 11.35
N ASN A 278 14.48 -7.00 11.41
CA ASN A 278 14.75 -5.80 12.19
C ASN A 278 13.73 -5.64 13.30
N ASP A 279 14.18 -5.17 14.46
CA ASP A 279 13.31 -4.89 15.58
C ASP A 279 12.62 -3.54 15.39
N VAL A 280 11.30 -3.55 15.60
CA VAL A 280 10.43 -2.37 15.55
C VAL A 280 9.76 -2.25 16.91
N ALA A 281 10.02 -1.13 17.59
CA ALA A 281 9.41 -0.80 18.86
C ALA A 281 8.02 -0.18 18.66
N GLY A 282 7.03 -0.73 19.34
CA GLY A 282 5.70 -0.16 19.52
C GLY A 282 5.55 0.44 20.91
N THR A 283 4.89 1.60 21.01
CA THR A 283 4.59 2.29 22.27
C THR A 283 3.10 2.32 22.54
N ILE A 284 2.71 2.27 23.80
CA ILE A 284 1.32 2.40 24.25
C ILE A 284 1.18 3.70 25.04
N GLY A 285 0.33 4.62 24.55
CA GLY A 285 0.19 5.96 25.13
C GLY A 285 -0.79 6.03 26.29
N ASN A 286 -1.96 5.39 26.15
CA ASN A 286 -3.07 5.49 27.09
C ASN A 286 -3.33 4.15 27.77
N TRP A 287 -3.18 4.12 29.08
CA TRP A 287 -3.46 2.94 29.91
C TRP A 287 -3.71 3.39 31.35
N THR A 288 -4.33 2.53 32.14
CA THR A 288 -4.57 2.74 33.57
C THR A 288 -4.24 1.48 34.35
N GLY A 289 -3.99 1.61 35.66
CA GLY A 289 -3.72 0.47 36.53
C GLY A 289 -4.35 0.62 37.92
N ASP A 290 -4.97 -0.46 38.41
CA ASP A 290 -5.29 -0.68 39.81
C ASP A 290 -4.31 -1.71 40.36
N ILE A 291 -3.38 -1.26 41.20
CA ILE A 291 -2.26 -2.06 41.67
C ILE A 291 -2.21 -2.01 43.20
N LEU A 292 -2.31 -3.20 43.80
CA LEU A 292 -1.99 -3.44 45.20
C LEU A 292 -0.82 -4.42 45.24
N PHE A 293 0.36 -3.96 45.65
CA PHE A 293 1.55 -4.81 45.74
C PHE A 293 2.38 -4.41 46.95
N ASP A 294 2.66 -5.40 47.81
CA ASP A 294 3.58 -5.29 48.94
C ASP A 294 4.51 -6.52 48.91
N PRO A 295 5.85 -6.33 48.80
CA PRO A 295 6.83 -7.42 48.88
C PRO A 295 6.70 -8.35 50.10
N ASN A 296 6.07 -7.89 51.17
CA ASN A 296 5.86 -8.64 52.41
C ASN A 296 4.47 -9.29 52.50
N ASP A 297 3.56 -9.00 51.57
CA ASP A 297 2.19 -9.52 51.54
C ASP A 297 1.76 -9.87 50.10
N LEU A 298 2.47 -10.82 49.49
CA LEU A 298 2.19 -11.28 48.13
C LEU A 298 0.84 -12.03 48.01
N GLU A 299 0.29 -12.55 49.11
CA GLU A 299 -0.98 -13.28 49.12
C GLU A 299 -2.17 -12.37 48.77
N ASN A 300 -2.09 -11.09 49.15
CA ASN A 300 -3.12 -10.08 48.86
C ASN A 300 -2.79 -9.19 47.65
N ALA A 301 -1.65 -9.42 47.00
CA ALA A 301 -1.22 -8.64 45.86
C ALA A 301 -2.12 -8.88 44.63
N ARG A 302 -2.47 -7.80 43.93
CA ARG A 302 -3.23 -7.81 42.68
C ARG A 302 -2.80 -6.67 41.77
N ALA A 303 -2.87 -6.90 40.47
CA ALA A 303 -2.68 -5.86 39.47
C ALA A 303 -3.70 -6.03 38.34
N THR A 304 -4.43 -4.96 38.04
CA THR A 304 -5.29 -4.87 36.85
C THR A 304 -4.84 -3.71 36.00
N ILE A 305 -4.36 -3.98 34.79
CA ILE A 305 -3.96 -2.97 33.81
C ILE A 305 -4.99 -2.95 32.68
N THR A 306 -5.47 -1.77 32.32
CA THR A 306 -6.35 -1.57 31.16
C THR A 306 -5.64 -0.70 30.14
N ILE A 307 -5.56 -1.18 28.90
CA ILE A 307 -4.85 -0.52 27.80
C ILE A 307 -5.86 -0.07 26.75
N ASP A 308 -5.81 1.21 26.39
CA ASP A 308 -6.50 1.72 25.20
C ASP A 308 -5.63 1.43 23.98
N MET A 309 -6.03 0.42 23.21
CA MET A 309 -5.30 -0.06 22.04
C MET A 309 -5.27 0.95 20.90
N THR A 310 -6.15 1.96 20.92
CA THR A 310 -6.12 3.06 19.93
C THR A 310 -4.93 4.00 20.11
N SER A 311 -4.27 3.94 21.27
CA SER A 311 -3.06 4.70 21.59
C SER A 311 -1.76 4.00 21.17
N VAL A 312 -1.83 2.80 20.57
CA VAL A 312 -0.65 2.08 20.08
C VAL A 312 -0.03 2.81 18.89
N SER A 313 1.29 3.02 18.95
CA SER A 313 2.08 3.64 17.89
C SER A 313 3.29 2.79 17.52
N LEU A 314 3.49 2.53 16.22
CA LEU A 314 4.65 1.81 15.66
C LEU A 314 5.65 2.73 14.94
N GLY A 315 5.42 4.05 14.92
CA GLY A 315 6.29 5.04 14.27
C GLY A 315 6.33 5.01 12.74
N ASP A 316 6.00 3.88 12.11
CA ASP A 316 5.82 3.73 10.65
C ASP A 316 4.33 3.65 10.29
N ALA A 317 3.87 4.49 9.36
CA ALA A 317 2.46 4.58 8.98
C ALA A 317 1.92 3.29 8.31
N THR A 318 2.77 2.52 7.65
CA THR A 318 2.38 1.27 7.00
C THR A 318 2.16 0.19 8.05
N LEU A 319 3.15 0.01 8.94
CA LEU A 319 3.03 -0.92 10.05
C LEU A 319 1.89 -0.52 10.98
N GLN A 320 1.69 0.78 11.21
CA GLN A 320 0.55 1.30 11.96
C GLN A 320 -0.78 0.90 11.32
N ALA A 321 -0.96 1.14 10.02
CA ALA A 321 -2.21 0.79 9.33
C ALA A 321 -2.48 -0.72 9.35
N GLN A 322 -1.44 -1.53 9.20
CA GLN A 322 -1.55 -3.00 9.28
C GLN A 322 -1.89 -3.47 10.70
N ALA A 323 -1.20 -2.93 11.70
CA ALA A 323 -1.43 -3.26 13.10
C ALA A 323 -2.81 -2.78 13.58
N SER A 324 -3.32 -1.66 13.09
CA SER A 324 -4.65 -1.16 13.44
C SER A 324 -5.78 -1.92 12.73
N GLY A 325 -5.49 -2.52 11.56
CA GLY A 325 -6.47 -3.21 10.73
C GLY A 325 -6.94 -4.56 11.28
N GLY A 326 -7.85 -5.21 10.56
CA GLY A 326 -8.53 -6.44 10.99
C GLY A 326 -7.61 -7.65 11.21
N ASP A 327 -6.47 -7.73 10.51
CA ASP A 327 -5.45 -8.76 10.76
C ASP A 327 -4.54 -8.43 11.93
N GLY A 328 -4.46 -7.16 12.33
CA GLY A 328 -3.67 -6.71 13.46
C GLY A 328 -4.45 -6.81 14.76
N PHE A 329 -4.48 -5.71 15.52
CA PHE A 329 -5.26 -5.57 16.75
C PHE A 329 -6.77 -5.46 16.51
N ASP A 330 -7.22 -5.22 15.26
CA ASP A 330 -8.62 -5.04 14.91
C ASP A 330 -9.32 -3.97 15.77
N LEU A 331 -8.75 -2.77 15.77
CA LEU A 331 -9.15 -1.68 16.68
C LEU A 331 -10.62 -1.25 16.51
N ALA A 332 -11.23 -1.55 15.36
CA ALA A 332 -12.64 -1.30 15.13
C ALA A 332 -13.56 -2.13 16.05
N ASN A 333 -13.14 -3.34 16.40
CA ASN A 333 -13.92 -4.27 17.24
C ASN A 333 -13.28 -4.49 18.63
N HIS A 334 -11.97 -4.22 18.76
CA HIS A 334 -11.16 -4.53 19.94
C HIS A 334 -10.29 -3.34 20.37
N ALA A 335 -10.93 -2.26 20.81
CA ALA A 335 -10.24 -1.04 21.23
C ALA A 335 -9.55 -1.13 22.62
N THR A 336 -9.74 -2.23 23.35
CA THR A 336 -9.24 -2.38 24.73
C THR A 336 -8.55 -3.73 24.92
N ALA A 337 -7.42 -3.72 25.63
CA ALA A 337 -6.76 -4.91 26.16
C ALA A 337 -6.66 -4.81 27.69
N THR A 338 -6.62 -5.94 28.38
CA THR A 338 -6.49 -5.98 29.84
C THR A 338 -5.49 -7.02 30.29
N TYR A 339 -4.74 -6.72 31.33
CA TYR A 339 -3.90 -7.67 32.04
C TYR A 339 -4.35 -7.75 33.50
N GLN A 340 -4.60 -8.95 34.01
CA GLN A 340 -5.08 -9.17 35.38
C GLN A 340 -4.23 -10.24 36.05
N ALA A 341 -3.57 -9.90 37.15
CA ALA A 341 -2.77 -10.81 37.96
C ALA A 341 -3.26 -10.79 39.42
N ASN A 342 -3.39 -11.98 40.01
CA ASN A 342 -3.78 -12.20 41.40
C ASN A 342 -2.86 -13.18 42.14
N GLN A 343 -1.80 -13.64 41.47
CA GLN A 343 -0.78 -14.51 42.06
C GLN A 343 0.59 -13.93 41.75
N PHE A 344 1.38 -13.76 42.80
CA PHE A 344 2.72 -13.21 42.72
C PHE A 344 3.70 -14.12 43.46
N THR A 345 4.82 -14.40 42.84
CA THR A 345 5.89 -15.19 43.44
C THR A 345 7.19 -14.40 43.41
N ARG A 346 8.06 -14.68 44.38
CA ARG A 346 9.40 -14.10 44.46
C ARG A 346 10.44 -15.17 44.17
N ALA A 347 11.37 -14.89 43.27
CA ALA A 347 12.48 -15.75 42.95
C ALA A 347 13.68 -15.52 43.90
N ASP A 348 14.59 -16.49 43.94
CA ASP A 348 15.77 -16.46 44.82
C ASP A 348 16.74 -15.31 44.50
N ASP A 349 16.72 -14.80 43.27
CA ASP A 349 17.53 -13.67 42.81
C ASP A 349 16.91 -12.30 43.17
N GLY A 350 15.75 -12.30 43.83
CA GLY A 350 15.03 -11.10 44.24
C GLY A 350 14.07 -10.55 43.19
N SER A 351 13.97 -11.16 42.01
CA SER A 351 12.93 -10.84 41.02
C SER A 351 11.57 -11.39 41.43
N TYR A 352 10.53 -10.89 40.78
CA TYR A 352 9.15 -11.29 40.99
C TYR A 352 8.53 -11.79 39.68
N GLN A 353 7.55 -12.67 39.80
CA GLN A 353 6.69 -13.08 38.71
C GLN A 353 5.24 -12.80 39.07
N ALA A 354 4.53 -12.13 38.16
CA ALA A 354 3.08 -12.00 38.19
C ALA A 354 2.49 -13.07 37.27
N ASP A 355 1.67 -13.96 37.84
CA ASP A 355 0.91 -14.93 37.07
C ASP A 355 -0.45 -14.31 36.74
N GLY A 356 -0.56 -13.78 35.52
CA GLY A 356 -1.73 -13.04 35.08
C GLY A 356 -2.27 -13.49 33.73
N THR A 357 -3.51 -13.10 33.47
CA THR A 357 -4.20 -13.34 32.21
C THR A 357 -4.19 -12.06 31.37
N LEU A 358 -3.66 -12.15 30.15
CA LEU A 358 -3.72 -11.12 29.13
C LEU A 358 -4.94 -11.36 28.24
N THR A 359 -5.87 -10.40 28.21
CA THR A 359 -6.95 -10.35 27.23
C THR A 359 -6.60 -9.34 26.16
N LEU A 360 -6.39 -9.83 24.93
CA LEU A 360 -6.05 -9.02 23.77
C LEU A 360 -6.83 -9.53 22.57
N ARG A 361 -7.45 -8.61 21.82
CA ARG A 361 -8.29 -8.95 20.65
C ARG A 361 -9.40 -9.98 20.97
N GLY A 362 -9.99 -9.87 22.16
CA GLY A 362 -11.04 -10.79 22.61
C GLY A 362 -10.57 -12.20 22.96
N VAL A 363 -9.26 -12.47 22.94
CA VAL A 363 -8.66 -13.74 23.35
C VAL A 363 -7.95 -13.53 24.69
N SER A 364 -8.22 -14.42 25.64
CA SER A 364 -7.62 -14.40 26.99
C SER A 364 -6.67 -15.59 27.15
N LEU A 365 -5.40 -15.31 27.48
CA LEU A 365 -4.35 -16.31 27.70
C LEU A 365 -3.57 -16.01 28.97
N ASP A 366 -3.09 -17.06 29.63
CA ASP A 366 -2.21 -16.93 30.78
C ASP A 366 -0.81 -16.54 30.30
N VAL A 367 -0.35 -15.38 30.75
CA VAL A 367 0.93 -14.77 30.37
C VAL A 367 1.67 -14.39 31.67
N PRO A 368 2.60 -15.24 32.14
CA PRO A 368 3.43 -14.88 33.27
C PRO A 368 4.35 -13.72 32.89
N LEU A 369 4.56 -12.81 33.83
CA LEU A 369 5.31 -11.58 33.61
C LEU A 369 6.37 -11.45 34.70
N GLY A 370 7.64 -11.40 34.28
CA GLY A 370 8.78 -11.23 35.19
C GLY A 370 9.10 -9.76 35.38
N PHE A 371 9.39 -9.35 36.62
CA PHE A 371 9.73 -7.97 36.95
C PHE A 371 10.65 -7.84 38.15
N THR A 372 11.26 -6.66 38.25
CA THR A 372 12.01 -6.19 39.42
C THR A 372 11.23 -5.07 40.07
N PHE A 373 11.36 -4.95 41.38
CA PHE A 373 10.70 -3.93 42.18
C PHE A 373 11.72 -3.28 43.10
N GLU A 374 11.85 -1.96 42.99
CA GLU A 374 12.66 -1.16 43.89
C GLU A 374 11.81 -0.04 44.48
N GLU A 375 11.91 0.17 45.79
CA GLU A 375 11.18 1.24 46.48
C GLU A 375 12.19 2.13 47.23
N THR A 376 12.12 3.44 47.00
CA THR A 376 12.89 4.45 47.75
C THR A 376 11.97 5.61 48.11
N ASP A 377 11.90 5.96 49.40
CA ASP A 377 11.13 7.10 49.92
C ASP A 377 9.65 7.13 49.46
N GLY A 378 9.01 5.95 49.36
CA GLY A 378 7.60 5.82 48.95
C GLY A 378 7.36 5.89 47.44
N VAL A 379 8.43 5.97 46.64
CA VAL A 379 8.39 5.85 45.17
C VAL A 379 8.86 4.45 44.79
N ALA A 380 8.03 3.73 44.04
CA ALA A 380 8.37 2.44 43.46
C ALA A 380 8.73 2.58 41.99
N THR A 381 9.78 1.88 41.57
CA THR A 381 10.15 1.64 40.18
C THR A 381 10.03 0.15 39.89
N VAL A 382 9.27 -0.17 38.84
CA VAL A 382 8.98 -1.55 38.44
C VAL A 382 9.38 -1.73 36.98
N VAL A 383 10.40 -2.54 36.75
CA VAL A 383 10.89 -2.84 35.40
C VAL A 383 10.65 -4.31 35.12
N GLY A 384 9.97 -4.62 34.03
CA GLY A 384 9.68 -6.00 33.68
C GLY A 384 9.44 -6.23 32.20
N SER A 385 9.34 -7.51 31.88
CA SER A 385 9.14 -7.97 30.51
C SER A 385 8.50 -9.34 30.45
N THR A 386 7.89 -9.65 29.31
CA THR A 386 7.43 -10.99 28.95
C THR A 386 7.48 -11.16 27.44
N SER A 387 7.27 -12.37 26.95
CA SER A 387 7.19 -12.66 25.53
C SER A 387 5.93 -13.47 25.25
N VAL A 388 5.23 -13.11 24.17
CA VAL A 388 4.00 -13.79 23.74
C VAL A 388 4.10 -14.22 22.29
N ASN A 389 3.33 -15.24 21.91
CA ASN A 389 3.13 -15.58 20.51
C ASN A 389 1.89 -14.84 19.99
N ARG A 390 2.08 -13.90 19.06
CA ARG A 390 0.99 -13.09 18.49
C ARG A 390 -0.09 -13.91 17.80
N LEU A 391 0.25 -15.11 17.30
CA LEU A 391 -0.70 -15.99 16.62
C LEU A 391 -1.73 -16.58 17.58
N ASP A 392 -1.38 -16.74 18.86
CA ASP A 392 -2.30 -17.27 19.86
C ASP A 392 -3.44 -16.27 20.15
N PHE A 393 -3.18 -14.97 19.94
CA PHE A 393 -4.19 -13.89 19.95
C PHE A 393 -4.84 -13.65 18.57
N GLY A 394 -4.52 -14.49 17.59
CA GLY A 394 -5.01 -14.38 16.21
C GLY A 394 -4.47 -13.18 15.43
N ILE A 395 -3.40 -12.53 15.90
CA ILE A 395 -2.81 -11.33 15.30
C ILE A 395 -1.84 -11.75 14.18
N GLY A 396 -2.15 -11.36 12.95
CA GLY A 396 -1.39 -11.67 11.75
C GLY A 396 -1.37 -13.16 11.41
N ALA A 397 -2.46 -13.87 11.75
CA ALA A 397 -2.61 -15.32 11.54
C ALA A 397 -3.13 -15.70 10.15
N VAL A 398 -3.35 -14.73 9.27
CA VAL A 398 -4.08 -14.96 8.02
C VAL A 398 -3.16 -14.83 6.80
N GLY A 399 -3.19 -15.86 5.93
CA GLY A 399 -2.34 -15.98 4.75
C GLY A 399 -0.90 -16.40 5.06
N ALA A 400 -0.59 -17.70 4.93
CA ALA A 400 0.75 -18.29 5.07
C ALA A 400 1.65 -17.59 6.10
N ALA A 401 1.16 -17.46 7.35
CA ALA A 401 1.97 -16.98 8.46
C ALA A 401 3.29 -17.76 8.43
N ASN A 402 4.38 -17.02 8.25
CA ASN A 402 5.72 -17.56 8.26
C ASN A 402 6.64 -16.49 8.82
N GLU A 403 7.68 -16.95 9.51
CA GLU A 403 8.62 -16.09 10.21
C GLU A 403 9.58 -15.35 9.26
N ALA A 404 9.47 -15.54 7.93
CA ALA A 404 10.38 -14.91 6.97
C ALA A 404 10.25 -13.38 6.92
N TRP A 405 9.12 -12.83 7.39
CA TRP A 405 8.86 -11.39 7.34
C TRP A 405 8.31 -10.81 8.64
N LEU A 406 7.74 -11.61 9.54
CA LEU A 406 7.32 -11.19 10.88
C LEU A 406 7.36 -12.37 11.84
N LEU A 407 8.23 -12.31 12.84
CA LEU A 407 8.32 -13.36 13.86
C LEU A 407 7.00 -13.52 14.60
N TYR A 408 6.77 -14.72 15.13
CA TYR A 408 5.59 -15.00 15.94
C TYR A 408 5.73 -14.44 17.34
N GLN A 409 6.95 -14.49 17.88
CA GLN A 409 7.26 -13.91 19.17
C GLN A 409 7.20 -12.37 19.13
N VAL A 410 6.57 -11.81 20.15
CA VAL A 410 6.53 -10.37 20.45
C VAL A 410 6.97 -10.20 21.88
N ASP A 411 7.96 -9.34 22.10
CA ASP A 411 8.46 -9.04 23.43
C ASP A 411 7.71 -7.82 23.97
N ILE A 412 7.21 -7.91 25.18
CA ILE A 412 6.50 -6.84 25.88
C ILE A 412 7.41 -6.36 27.00
N ALA A 413 7.55 -5.04 27.14
CA ALA A 413 8.38 -4.44 28.17
C ALA A 413 7.68 -3.23 28.78
N PHE A 414 7.94 -3.00 30.06
CA PHE A 414 7.41 -1.86 30.79
C PHE A 414 8.41 -1.38 31.85
N ASP A 415 8.33 -0.09 32.11
CA ASP A 415 9.05 0.60 33.16
C ASP A 415 8.04 1.54 33.82
N VAL A 416 7.63 1.22 35.05
CA VAL A 416 6.54 1.90 35.73
C VAL A 416 7.06 2.54 37.00
N THR A 417 6.82 3.85 37.12
CA THR A 417 7.03 4.59 38.35
C THR A 417 5.69 4.85 39.01
N ALA A 418 5.57 4.54 40.30
CA ALA A 418 4.35 4.77 41.06
C ALA A 418 4.66 5.25 42.47
N THR A 419 3.73 6.00 43.06
CA THR A 419 3.82 6.50 44.43
C THR A 419 2.67 5.97 45.26
N ARG A 420 2.94 5.60 46.52
CA ARG A 420 1.87 5.35 47.49
C ARG A 420 1.71 6.58 48.40
N PRO A 421 0.49 6.89 48.86
CA PRO A 421 0.22 8.03 49.73
C PRO A 421 0.85 7.93 51.12
#